data_AF-A0A0G0LZY3-F1
#
_entry.id   AF-A0A0G0LZY3-F1
#
_cell.length_a   1.000
_cell.length_b   1.000
_cell.length_c   1.000
_cell.angle_alpha   90.00
_cell.angle_beta   90.00
_cell.angle_gamma   90.00
#
_symmetry.space_group_name_H-M   'P 1'
#
loop_
_entity.id
_entity.type
_entity.pdbx_description
1 polymer ?
#
loop_
_entity_poly.entity_id
_entity_poly.type
_entity_poly.pdbx_seq_one_letter_code
_entity_poly.pdbx_strand_id
1 'polypeptide(L)'
;MANSPQVKINLIGKPKQSLTQEFLKWAVNVGRIVIVVTELLALSALLYRFTVDRKIIDLHDKIKKAELFVKSQAAKEADYRSIQSRLENIKLTQAETKIKIDIMNDILKSISQGNFSSTNLTVNQNNININGIAFSIFPINNFIQVLKENPNVTSISLDEITGVSQGVQFKLNIELKQNKKS
;
A
#
# COMPACT_ATOMS: atom_id res chain seq x y z
N MET A 1 105.50 -65.24 -26.41
CA MET A 1 104.96 -64.13 -25.59
C MET A 1 103.50 -63.93 -26.00
N ALA A 2 102.55 -64.20 -25.11
CA ALA A 2 101.16 -63.76 -25.25
C ALA A 2 100.55 -63.68 -23.86
N ASN A 3 100.44 -62.44 -23.36
CA ASN A 3 99.86 -62.09 -22.07
C ASN A 3 98.33 -62.24 -22.16
N SER A 4 97.73 -63.13 -21.38
CA SER A 4 96.27 -63.26 -21.30
C SER A 4 95.73 -62.31 -20.21
N PRO A 5 94.73 -61.47 -20.51
CA PRO A 5 94.23 -60.47 -19.57
C PRO A 5 93.42 -61.14 -18.44
N GLN A 6 93.84 -60.88 -17.19
CA GLN A 6 93.16 -61.34 -15.99
C GLN A 6 91.86 -60.55 -15.78
N VAL A 7 90.72 -61.16 -16.09
CA VAL A 7 89.40 -60.57 -15.84
C VAL A 7 89.06 -60.74 -14.35
N LYS A 8 89.06 -59.62 -13.61
CA LYS A 8 88.60 -59.57 -12.22
C LYS A 8 87.07 -59.59 -12.19
N ILE A 9 86.49 -60.78 -12.00
CA ILE A 9 85.04 -60.95 -11.82
C ILE A 9 84.71 -60.70 -10.34
N ASN A 10 83.96 -59.64 -10.06
CA ASN A 10 83.49 -59.33 -8.71
C ASN A 10 82.22 -60.15 -8.40
N LEU A 11 82.31 -61.05 -7.41
CA LEU A 11 81.28 -62.04 -7.04
C LEU A 11 80.38 -61.62 -5.87
N ILE A 12 80.25 -60.32 -5.58
CA ILE A 12 79.22 -59.85 -4.64
C ILE A 12 77.84 -60.01 -5.30
N GLY A 13 77.14 -61.08 -4.89
CA GLY A 13 75.75 -61.33 -5.25
C GLY A 13 74.86 -60.20 -4.77
N LYS A 14 73.92 -59.78 -5.62
CA LYS A 14 72.92 -58.76 -5.29
C LYS A 14 72.17 -59.17 -4.01
N PRO A 15 72.05 -58.28 -3.00
CA PRO A 15 71.36 -58.62 -1.76
C PRO A 15 69.90 -58.98 -2.07
N LYS A 16 69.39 -60.06 -1.43
CA LYS A 16 67.98 -60.44 -1.53
C LYS A 16 67.13 -59.23 -1.11
N GLN A 17 66.37 -58.68 -2.05
CA GLN A 17 65.43 -57.59 -1.76
C GLN A 17 64.39 -58.11 -0.77
N SER A 18 64.37 -57.52 0.42
CA SER A 18 63.35 -57.82 1.42
C SER A 18 62.01 -57.26 0.95
N LEU A 19 60.94 -58.05 1.04
CA LEU A 19 59.56 -57.61 0.76
C LEU A 19 59.20 -56.34 1.54
N THR A 20 59.77 -56.15 2.72
CA THR A 20 59.60 -54.93 3.52
C THR A 20 60.25 -53.69 2.89
N GLN A 21 61.41 -53.81 2.23
CA GLN A 21 62.05 -52.68 1.54
C GLN A 21 61.26 -52.24 0.31
N GLU A 22 60.64 -53.19 -0.39
CA GLU A 22 59.83 -52.92 -1.58
C GLU A 22 58.48 -52.29 -1.19
N PHE A 23 57.85 -52.79 -0.12
CA PHE A 23 56.66 -52.17 0.47
C PHE A 23 56.94 -50.75 0.97
N LEU A 24 58.08 -50.51 1.66
CA LEU A 24 58.47 -49.17 2.10
C LEU A 24 58.68 -48.20 0.93
N LYS A 25 59.36 -48.65 -0.14
CA LYS A 25 59.51 -47.84 -1.36
C LYS A 25 58.16 -47.52 -2.01
N TRP A 26 57.26 -48.50 -2.06
CA TRP A 26 55.91 -48.29 -2.58
C TRP A 26 55.10 -47.32 -1.72
N ALA A 27 55.10 -47.50 -0.39
CA ALA A 27 54.36 -46.68 0.55
C ALA A 27 54.81 -45.22 0.52
N VAL A 28 56.11 -44.95 0.38
CA VAL A 28 56.64 -43.58 0.27
C VAL A 28 56.26 -42.95 -1.07
N ASN A 29 56.33 -43.71 -2.18
CA ASN A 29 56.06 -43.16 -3.51
C ASN A 29 54.56 -42.96 -3.76
N VAL A 30 53.75 -43.98 -3.46
CA VAL A 30 52.29 -43.93 -3.61
C VAL A 30 51.64 -43.09 -2.52
N GLY A 31 52.12 -43.19 -1.27
CA GLY A 31 51.60 -42.39 -0.16
C GLY A 31 51.73 -40.89 -0.41
N ARG A 32 52.85 -40.43 -0.98
CA ARG A 32 53.02 -39.01 -1.36
C ARG A 32 51.98 -38.57 -2.39
N ILE A 33 51.72 -39.39 -3.40
CA ILE A 33 50.72 -39.09 -4.44
C ILE A 33 49.32 -39.00 -3.82
N VAL A 34 48.96 -39.95 -2.94
CA VAL A 34 47.67 -39.95 -2.25
C VAL A 34 47.50 -38.68 -1.42
N ILE A 35 48.52 -38.28 -0.65
CA ILE A 35 48.47 -37.06 0.17
C ILE A 35 48.24 -35.82 -0.71
N VAL A 36 49.02 -35.65 -1.78
CA VAL A 36 48.89 -34.50 -2.69
C VAL A 36 47.51 -34.46 -3.35
N VAL A 37 46.95 -35.60 -3.76
CA VAL A 37 45.59 -35.67 -4.33
C VAL A 37 44.55 -35.28 -3.29
N THR A 38 44.66 -35.79 -2.07
CA THR A 38 43.71 -35.43 -1.01
C THR A 38 43.80 -33.95 -0.62
N GLU A 39 45.00 -33.36 -0.62
CA GLU A 39 45.18 -31.92 -0.39
C GLU A 39 44.56 -31.08 -1.51
N LEU A 40 44.74 -31.48 -2.77
CA LEU A 40 44.08 -30.81 -3.91
C LEU A 40 42.56 -30.87 -3.82
N LEU A 41 42.00 -32.02 -3.43
CA LEU A 41 40.57 -32.18 -3.21
C LEU A 41 40.08 -31.31 -2.05
N ALA A 42 40.81 -31.28 -0.94
CA ALA A 42 40.48 -30.47 0.22
C ALA A 42 40.50 -28.96 -0.13
N LEU A 43 41.53 -28.49 -0.83
CA LEU A 43 41.63 -27.11 -1.30
C LEU A 43 40.48 -26.75 -2.26
N SER A 44 40.14 -27.66 -3.17
CA SER A 44 39.01 -27.47 -4.11
C SER A 44 37.68 -27.35 -3.38
N ALA A 45 37.44 -28.20 -2.38
CA ALA A 45 36.25 -28.13 -1.53
C ALA A 45 36.19 -26.80 -0.74
N LEU A 46 37.34 -26.30 -0.28
CA LEU A 46 37.45 -25.03 0.44
C LEU A 46 37.11 -23.83 -0.47
N LEU A 47 37.61 -23.82 -1.71
CA LEU A 47 37.25 -22.81 -2.72
C LEU A 47 35.76 -22.86 -3.08
N TYR A 48 35.20 -24.05 -3.22
CA TYR A 48 33.77 -24.21 -3.48
C TYR A 48 32.94 -23.64 -2.32
N ARG A 49 33.31 -23.97 -1.08
CA ARG A 49 32.65 -23.44 0.12
C ARG A 49 32.65 -21.91 0.16
N PHE A 50 33.80 -21.27 -0.08
CA PHE A 50 33.87 -19.80 -0.12
C PHE A 50 33.00 -19.17 -1.20
N THR A 51 32.87 -19.83 -2.36
CA THR A 51 32.02 -19.33 -3.44
C THR A 51 30.54 -19.40 -3.06
N VAL A 52 30.12 -20.49 -2.43
CA VAL A 52 28.74 -20.66 -1.93
C VAL A 52 28.45 -19.66 -0.81
N ASP A 53 29.35 -19.50 0.14
CA ASP A 53 29.21 -18.57 1.26
C ASP A 53 29.05 -17.12 0.77
N ARG A 54 29.84 -16.71 -0.24
CA ARG A 54 29.70 -15.37 -0.86
C ARG A 54 28.35 -15.17 -1.55
N LYS A 55 27.83 -16.17 -2.25
CA LYS A 55 26.51 -16.10 -2.90
C LYS A 55 25.40 -15.93 -1.88
N ILE A 56 25.48 -16.63 -0.75
CA ILE A 56 24.47 -16.55 0.33
C ILE A 56 24.47 -15.15 0.95
N ILE A 57 25.65 -14.56 1.19
CA ILE A 57 25.78 -13.21 1.76
C ILE A 57 25.25 -12.15 0.79
N ASP A 58 25.65 -12.18 -0.49
CA ASP A 58 25.18 -11.22 -1.50
C ASP A 58 23.66 -11.28 -1.70
N LEU A 59 23.09 -12.49 -1.68
CA LEU A 59 21.64 -12.67 -1.83
C LEU A 59 20.86 -12.10 -0.63
N HIS A 60 21.34 -12.33 0.60
CA HIS A 60 20.75 -11.72 1.80
C HIS A 60 20.84 -10.20 1.78
N ASP A 61 21.98 -9.64 1.39
CA ASP A 61 22.18 -8.20 1.31
C ASP A 61 21.26 -7.53 0.28
N LYS A 62 21.06 -8.18 -0.88
CA LYS A 62 20.12 -7.70 -1.91
C LYS A 62 18.68 -7.67 -1.40
N ILE A 63 18.25 -8.73 -0.72
CA ILE A 63 16.89 -8.80 -0.13
C ILE A 63 16.72 -7.71 0.93
N LYS A 64 17.69 -7.56 1.83
CA LYS A 64 17.64 -6.56 2.92
C LYS A 64 17.60 -5.12 2.37
N LYS A 65 18.36 -4.84 1.31
CA LYS A 65 18.33 -3.53 0.62
C LYS A 65 16.97 -3.26 -0.04
N ALA A 66 16.41 -4.26 -0.73
CA ALA A 66 15.10 -4.13 -1.36
C ALA A 66 13.99 -3.90 -0.31
N GLU A 67 14.02 -4.63 0.81
CA GLU A 67 13.06 -4.46 1.91
C GLU A 67 13.15 -3.07 2.54
N LEU A 68 14.36 -2.56 2.79
CA LEU A 68 14.58 -1.19 3.29
C LEU A 68 14.05 -0.14 2.32
N PHE A 69 14.29 -0.31 1.02
CA PHE A 69 13.76 0.60 -0.01
C PHE A 69 12.23 0.60 -0.01
N VAL A 70 11.59 -0.57 -0.02
CA VAL A 70 10.13 -0.68 0.04
C VAL A 70 9.57 -0.09 1.34
N LYS A 71 10.17 -0.38 2.50
CA LYS A 71 9.76 0.20 3.79
C LYS A 71 9.88 1.73 3.82
N SER A 72 10.93 2.29 3.24
CA SER A 72 11.10 3.75 3.16
C SER A 72 10.05 4.42 2.27
N GLN A 73 9.52 3.70 1.27
CA GLN A 73 8.50 4.19 0.36
C GLN A 73 7.08 3.97 0.91
N ALA A 74 6.88 2.94 1.75
CA ALA A 74 5.61 2.67 2.42
C ALA A 74 5.12 3.85 3.28
N ALA A 75 6.04 4.54 3.96
CA ALA A 75 5.71 5.75 4.73
C ALA A 75 5.14 6.87 3.83
N LYS A 76 5.74 7.09 2.66
CA LYS A 76 5.25 8.08 1.69
C LYS A 76 3.90 7.67 1.10
N GLU A 77 3.68 6.39 0.83
CA GLU A 77 2.39 5.91 0.34
C GLU A 77 1.27 6.16 1.37
N ALA A 78 1.54 5.93 2.66
CA ALA A 78 0.59 6.23 3.73
C ALA A 78 0.22 7.73 3.75
N ASP A 79 1.20 8.62 3.58
CA ASP A 79 0.96 10.06 3.49
C ASP A 79 0.13 10.44 2.26
N TYR A 80 0.44 9.88 1.08
CA TYR A 80 -0.34 10.12 -0.13
C TYR A 80 -1.79 9.64 0.01
N ARG A 81 -2.01 8.45 0.58
CA ARG A 81 -3.36 7.92 0.84
C ARG A 81 -4.13 8.79 1.83
N SER A 82 -3.46 9.28 2.89
CA SER A 82 -4.06 10.20 3.86
C SER A 82 -4.48 11.52 3.22
N ILE A 83 -3.62 12.10 2.36
CA ILE A 83 -3.93 13.34 1.63
C ILE A 83 -5.09 13.12 0.65
N GLN A 84 -5.11 12.02 -0.10
CA GLN A 84 -6.21 11.69 -1.02
C GLN A 84 -7.54 11.56 -0.28
N SER A 85 -7.56 10.84 0.84
CA SER A 85 -8.76 10.70 1.68
C SER A 85 -9.25 12.05 2.22
N ARG A 86 -8.33 12.92 2.67
CA ARG A 86 -8.68 14.29 3.11
C ARG A 86 -9.26 15.12 1.97
N LEU A 87 -8.67 15.08 0.77
CA LEU A 87 -9.15 15.81 -0.39
C LEU A 87 -10.52 15.32 -0.86
N GLU A 88 -10.77 14.02 -0.82
CA GLU A 88 -12.08 13.44 -1.11
C GLU A 88 -13.13 13.91 -0.11
N ASN A 89 -12.83 13.85 1.19
CA ASN A 89 -13.72 14.37 2.22
C ASN A 89 -14.00 15.87 2.06
N ILE A 90 -12.99 16.68 1.71
CA ILE A 90 -13.16 18.12 1.44
C ILE A 90 -14.06 18.34 0.23
N LYS A 91 -13.86 17.59 -0.86
CA LYS A 91 -14.70 17.70 -2.08
C LYS A 91 -16.15 17.33 -1.79
N LEU A 92 -16.39 16.24 -1.07
CA LEU A 92 -17.73 15.82 -0.67
C LEU A 92 -18.39 16.88 0.22
N THR A 93 -17.67 17.37 1.23
CA THR A 93 -18.16 18.43 2.12
C THR A 93 -18.46 19.71 1.35
N GLN A 94 -17.59 20.14 0.44
CA GLN A 94 -17.80 21.35 -0.37
C GLN A 94 -19.01 21.22 -1.31
N ALA A 95 -19.21 20.05 -1.92
CA ALA A 95 -20.37 19.78 -2.75
C ALA A 95 -21.67 19.82 -1.94
N GLU A 96 -21.69 19.19 -0.76
CA GLU A 96 -22.82 19.25 0.18
C GLU A 96 -23.09 20.68 0.66
N THR A 97 -22.04 21.45 0.99
CA THR A 97 -22.17 22.85 1.41
C THR A 97 -22.74 23.72 0.29
N LYS A 98 -22.31 23.52 -0.96
CA LYS A 98 -22.82 24.28 -2.10
C LYS A 98 -24.33 24.06 -2.31
N ILE A 99 -24.78 22.80 -2.26
CA ILE A 99 -26.21 22.46 -2.37
C ILE A 99 -27.03 23.19 -1.28
N LYS A 100 -26.53 23.21 -0.04
CA LYS A 100 -27.20 23.90 1.07
C LYS A 100 -27.25 25.42 0.89
N ILE A 101 -26.16 26.02 0.40
CA ILE A 101 -26.09 27.47 0.13
C ILE A 101 -27.06 27.85 -0.98
N ASP A 102 -27.14 27.07 -2.06
CA ASP A 102 -28.05 27.35 -3.17
C ASP A 102 -29.52 27.36 -2.71
N ILE A 103 -29.93 26.35 -1.94
CA ILE A 103 -31.31 26.26 -1.41
C ILE A 103 -31.57 27.33 -0.34
N MET A 104 -30.57 27.66 0.48
CA MET A 104 -30.67 28.76 1.43
C MET A 104 -30.89 30.10 0.72
N ASN A 105 -30.22 30.34 -0.40
CA ASN A 105 -30.41 31.54 -1.20
C ASN A 105 -31.83 31.61 -1.79
N ASP A 106 -32.39 30.48 -2.24
CA ASP A 106 -33.78 30.41 -2.74
C ASP A 106 -34.80 30.71 -1.63
N ILE A 107 -34.56 30.21 -0.41
CA ILE A 107 -35.36 30.52 0.79
C ILE A 107 -35.28 32.02 1.11
N LEU A 108 -34.07 32.56 1.21
CA LEU A 108 -33.84 33.97 1.55
C LEU A 108 -34.45 34.91 0.52
N LYS A 109 -34.32 34.59 -0.78
CA LYS A 109 -34.96 35.34 -1.87
C LYS A 109 -36.48 35.38 -1.72
N SER A 110 -37.09 34.25 -1.35
CA SER A 110 -38.54 34.16 -1.15
C SER A 110 -39.00 34.99 0.06
N ILE A 111 -38.21 35.02 1.14
CA ILE A 111 -38.46 35.87 2.31
C ILE A 111 -38.31 37.35 1.93
N SER A 112 -37.23 37.72 1.23
CA SER A 112 -36.98 39.11 0.80
C SER A 112 -38.00 39.64 -0.20
N GLN A 113 -38.63 38.77 -0.99
CA GLN A 113 -39.75 39.12 -1.87
C GLN A 113 -41.08 39.28 -1.13
N GLY A 114 -41.11 39.03 0.19
CA GLY A 114 -42.32 39.16 1.01
C GLY A 114 -43.32 38.02 0.87
N ASN A 115 -42.91 36.87 0.32
CA ASN A 115 -43.80 35.72 0.14
C ASN A 115 -44.24 35.11 1.48
N PHE A 116 -43.31 35.04 2.44
CA PHE A 116 -43.56 34.58 3.80
C PHE A 116 -42.47 35.10 4.76
N SER A 117 -42.78 35.12 6.05
CA SER A 117 -41.81 35.37 7.12
C SER A 117 -41.45 34.07 7.81
N SER A 118 -40.17 33.87 8.14
CA SER A 118 -39.69 32.69 8.85
C SER A 118 -39.56 32.98 10.34
N THR A 119 -40.23 32.20 11.18
CA THR A 119 -40.10 32.24 12.64
C THR A 119 -38.96 31.34 13.11
N ASN A 120 -38.80 30.17 12.49
CA ASN A 120 -37.69 29.27 12.78
C ASN A 120 -37.22 28.58 11.49
N LEU A 121 -35.91 28.57 11.28
CA LEU A 121 -35.26 27.91 10.15
C LEU A 121 -34.16 27.00 10.69
N THR A 122 -34.28 25.70 10.47
CA THR A 122 -33.32 24.71 10.94
C THR A 122 -32.74 23.93 9.77
N VAL A 123 -31.43 23.99 9.61
CA VAL A 123 -30.70 23.28 8.56
C VAL A 123 -29.96 22.11 9.17
N ASN A 124 -30.36 20.90 8.80
CA ASN A 124 -29.71 19.67 9.22
C ASN A 124 -28.82 19.12 8.10
N GLN A 125 -28.29 17.92 8.29
CA GLN A 125 -27.43 17.29 7.29
C GLN A 125 -28.17 17.02 5.98
N ASN A 126 -29.42 16.55 6.08
CA ASN A 126 -30.20 16.05 4.95
C ASN A 126 -31.53 16.76 4.77
N ASN A 127 -31.92 17.63 5.69
CA ASN A 127 -33.20 18.30 5.63
C ASN A 127 -33.11 19.76 6.08
N ILE A 128 -34.05 20.56 5.60
CA ILE A 128 -34.26 21.94 6.00
C ILE A 128 -35.70 22.06 6.48
N ASN A 129 -35.88 22.47 7.73
CA ASN A 129 -37.18 22.72 8.33
C ASN A 129 -37.43 24.22 8.40
N ILE A 130 -38.57 24.65 7.89
CA ILE A 130 -38.99 26.04 7.86
C ILE A 130 -40.34 26.15 8.57
N ASN A 131 -40.36 26.93 9.64
CA ASN A 131 -41.59 27.33 10.31
C ASN A 131 -41.79 28.81 10.04
N GLY A 132 -42.92 29.17 9.44
CA GLY A 132 -43.17 30.54 9.03
C GLY A 132 -44.63 30.92 8.99
N ILE A 133 -44.88 32.19 8.69
CA ILE A 133 -46.20 32.78 8.51
C ILE A 133 -46.24 33.43 7.14
N ALA A 134 -47.26 33.11 6.35
CA ALA A 134 -47.54 33.72 5.07
C ALA A 134 -48.92 34.39 5.09
N PHE A 135 -49.13 35.41 4.25
CA PHE A 135 -50.43 36.08 4.15
C PHE A 135 -51.54 35.15 3.61
N SER A 136 -51.18 34.12 2.83
CA SER A 136 -52.10 33.10 2.33
C SER A 136 -51.35 31.82 1.94
N ILE A 137 -52.07 30.79 1.50
CA ILE A 137 -51.47 29.52 1.02
C ILE A 137 -50.80 29.65 -0.36
N PHE A 138 -51.16 30.66 -1.16
CA PHE A 138 -50.67 30.78 -2.54
C PHE A 138 -49.15 31.02 -2.63
N PRO A 139 -48.54 31.94 -1.85
CA PRO A 139 -47.08 32.11 -1.84
C PRO A 139 -46.33 30.84 -1.40
N ILE A 140 -46.92 30.04 -0.49
CA ILE A 140 -46.33 28.78 -0.04
C ILE A 140 -46.32 27.77 -1.18
N ASN A 141 -47.43 27.63 -1.93
CA ASN A 141 -47.48 26.73 -3.08
C ASN A 141 -46.51 27.13 -4.20
N ASN A 142 -46.40 28.42 -4.50
CA ASN A 142 -45.44 28.92 -5.50
C ASN A 142 -44.00 28.63 -5.05
N PHE A 143 -43.69 28.84 -3.78
CA PHE A 143 -42.39 28.51 -3.22
C PHE A 143 -42.08 27.01 -3.29
N ILE A 144 -43.04 26.15 -2.97
CA ILE A 144 -42.91 24.69 -3.11
C ILE A 144 -42.65 24.30 -4.57
N GLN A 145 -43.30 24.95 -5.54
CA GLN A 145 -43.07 24.68 -6.97
C GLN A 145 -41.64 25.05 -7.39
N VAL A 146 -41.13 26.22 -7.00
CA VAL A 146 -39.76 26.63 -7.26
C VAL A 146 -38.75 25.63 -6.66
N LEU A 147 -39.00 25.15 -5.45
CA LEU A 147 -38.14 24.15 -4.82
C LEU A 147 -38.22 22.78 -5.50
N LYS A 148 -39.37 22.38 -6.06
CA LYS A 148 -39.52 21.13 -6.83
C LYS A 148 -38.76 21.14 -8.15
N GLU A 149 -38.56 22.32 -8.74
CA GLU A 149 -37.76 22.48 -9.95
C GLU A 149 -36.26 22.35 -9.68
N ASN A 150 -35.82 22.47 -8.42
CA ASN A 150 -34.41 22.34 -8.05
C ASN A 150 -34.00 20.84 -8.02
N PRO A 151 -33.03 20.39 -8.85
CA PRO A 151 -32.63 18.98 -8.94
C PRO A 151 -31.95 18.43 -7.68
N ASN A 152 -31.64 19.30 -6.71
CA ASN A 152 -31.02 18.93 -5.44
C ASN A 152 -32.05 18.70 -4.31
N VAL A 153 -33.34 18.90 -4.58
CA VAL A 153 -34.43 18.60 -3.63
C VAL A 153 -35.03 17.24 -3.99
N THR A 154 -35.06 16.33 -3.01
CA THR A 154 -35.59 14.97 -3.17
C THR A 154 -37.08 14.93 -2.88
N SER A 155 -37.49 15.54 -1.77
CA SER A 155 -38.87 15.53 -1.31
C SER A 155 -39.17 16.81 -0.54
N ILE A 156 -40.44 17.19 -0.51
CA ILE A 156 -40.94 18.34 0.25
C ILE A 156 -42.22 17.89 0.95
N SER A 157 -42.26 17.96 2.28
CA SER A 157 -43.46 17.72 3.08
C SER A 157 -43.93 19.02 3.75
N LEU A 158 -45.25 19.22 3.73
CA LEU A 158 -45.92 20.31 4.41
C LEU A 158 -46.66 19.71 5.60
N ASP A 159 -46.07 19.84 6.78
CA ASP A 159 -46.43 19.07 7.96
C ASP A 159 -47.61 19.70 8.70
N GLU A 160 -47.72 21.03 8.70
CA GLU A 160 -48.78 21.75 9.39
C GLU A 160 -49.16 23.02 8.64
N ILE A 161 -50.45 23.32 8.59
CA ILE A 161 -51.01 24.57 8.07
C ILE A 161 -52.14 25.01 9.00
N THR A 162 -51.95 26.12 9.69
CA THR A 162 -52.90 26.61 10.70
C THR A 162 -53.20 28.08 10.46
N GLY A 163 -54.48 28.45 10.41
CA GLY A 163 -54.91 29.85 10.30
C GLY A 163 -54.62 30.62 11.59
N VAL A 164 -53.99 31.77 11.47
CA VAL A 164 -53.65 32.68 12.57
C VAL A 164 -54.12 34.10 12.25
N SER A 165 -54.17 34.98 13.24
CA SER A 165 -54.66 36.36 13.08
C SER A 165 -53.93 37.18 12.01
N GLN A 166 -52.70 36.79 11.65
CA GLN A 166 -51.85 37.47 10.67
C GLN A 166 -51.75 36.72 9.33
N GLY A 167 -52.49 35.62 9.14
CA GLY A 167 -52.46 34.82 7.91
C GLY A 167 -52.46 33.32 8.18
N VAL A 168 -51.54 32.60 7.54
CA VAL A 168 -51.41 31.14 7.64
C VAL A 168 -50.02 30.79 8.15
N GLN A 169 -49.96 30.14 9.30
CA GLN A 169 -48.74 29.54 9.82
C GLN A 169 -48.51 28.18 9.14
N PHE A 170 -47.28 27.89 8.76
CA PHE A 170 -46.90 26.64 8.13
C PHE A 170 -45.63 26.03 8.71
N LYS A 171 -45.51 24.70 8.57
CA LYS A 171 -44.28 23.94 8.81
C LYS A 171 -43.93 23.15 7.56
N LEU A 172 -42.79 23.46 6.97
CA LEU A 172 -42.29 22.83 5.76
C LEU A 172 -41.01 22.08 6.08
N ASN A 173 -40.90 20.85 5.61
CA ASN A 173 -39.69 20.06 5.68
C ASN A 173 -39.24 19.72 4.25
N ILE A 174 -37.99 20.05 3.93
CA ILE A 174 -37.38 19.89 2.61
C ILE A 174 -36.26 18.87 2.75
N GLU A 175 -36.33 17.77 2.01
CA GLU A 175 -35.29 16.74 2.00
C GLU A 175 -34.32 16.96 0.84
N LEU A 176 -33.02 16.97 1.15
CA LEU A 176 -31.96 17.27 0.20
C LEU A 176 -31.36 15.98 -0.37
N LYS A 177 -31.03 16.01 -1.66
CA LYS A 177 -30.36 14.91 -2.36
C LYS A 177 -28.99 14.66 -1.74
N GLN A 178 -28.80 13.43 -1.27
CA GLN A 178 -27.54 13.00 -0.68
C GLN A 178 -26.54 12.64 -1.78
N ASN A 179 -25.32 13.18 -1.70
CA ASN A 179 -24.19 12.56 -2.38
C ASN A 179 -23.77 11.34 -1.56
N LYS A 180 -24.31 10.19 -1.94
CA LYS A 180 -24.07 8.91 -1.27
C LYS A 180 -22.55 8.65 -1.25
N LYS A 181 -21.96 8.54 -0.05
CA LYS A 181 -20.63 7.95 0.16
C LYS A 181 -20.63 6.56 -0.50
N SER A 182 -19.79 6.36 -1.51
CA SER A 182 -19.40 5.04 -2.00
C SER A 182 -17.94 4.81 -1.68
#